data_AF-A0A517SCQ5-F1
#
_entry.id   AF-A0A517SCQ5-F1
#
_cell.length_a   1.000
_cell.length_b   1.000
_cell.length_c   1.000
_cell.angle_alpha   90.00
_cell.angle_beta   90.00
_cell.angle_gamma   90.00
#
_symmetry.space_group_name_H-M   'P 1'
#
loop_
_entity.id
_entity.type
_entity.pdbx_description
1 polymer ?
#
loop_
_entity_poly.entity_id
_entity_poly.type
_entity_poly.pdbx_seq_one_letter_code
_entity_poly.pdbx_strand_id
1 'polypeptide(L)'
;MQASRNLHLCGLSHSVATLGIALARNRNTEISICVWTNIDYRTHPGVAVIALAREPYLCFEVHTPPGLFRKEVSMSRTLTLLCTAIVCAVAASSSAAELSPGQKELQEARSQGQHLFILFSRKNDAATQTMRQTLTTETAKHPEQRRLVEIDVANPQEKVLIDQWQLGRAPMPLTLAIAPNRAVTGGFPVRVTAEQLDKAIVSKGTAACLLAGQTKKLALLCVHHDPAMEVPNGVADFLKDPAYGMSTEVVSISSGDPTEQEFLKSLKLTNHPSTTTALIAPPGTVLASYPTSVTKDQIVATLKTAQSSCCPGGKCGPNGCQPAKTTARN
;
A
#
# COMPACT_ATOMS: atom_id res chain seq x y z
N MET A 1 -17.15 8.58 15.67
CA MET A 1 -17.47 9.55 16.74
C MET A 1 -17.27 10.94 16.19
N GLN A 2 -18.36 11.67 15.92
CA GLN A 2 -18.31 13.10 15.58
C GLN A 2 -18.00 13.88 16.86
N ALA A 3 -16.93 14.67 16.86
CA ALA A 3 -16.66 15.61 17.93
C ALA A 3 -17.00 17.02 17.41
N SER A 4 -18.11 17.58 17.86
CA SER A 4 -18.46 18.98 17.63
C SER A 4 -17.91 19.82 18.78
N ARG A 5 -17.10 20.84 18.48
CA ARG A 5 -16.66 21.85 19.47
C ARG A 5 -17.20 23.21 19.04
N ASN A 6 -17.97 23.84 19.92
CA ASN A 6 -18.43 25.21 19.74
C ASN A 6 -17.43 26.15 20.41
N LEU A 7 -16.89 27.12 19.67
CA LEU A 7 -16.09 28.22 20.22
C LEU A 7 -16.97 29.45 20.31
N HIS A 8 -17.15 30.00 21.51
CA HIS A 8 -17.79 31.30 21.71
C HIS A 8 -16.73 32.40 21.79
N LEU A 9 -16.75 33.32 20.82
CA LEU A 9 -15.96 34.55 20.85
C LEU A 9 -16.84 35.67 21.41
N CYS A 10 -16.43 36.24 22.56
CA CYS A 10 -17.14 37.35 23.20
C CYS A 10 -16.34 38.64 22.99
N GLY A 11 -16.87 39.56 22.19
CA GLY A 11 -16.29 40.88 21.93
C GLY A 11 -17.40 41.86 21.52
N LEU A 12 -17.42 43.02 22.19
CA LEU A 12 -18.48 44.02 22.20
C LEU A 12 -18.87 44.58 20.81
N SER A 13 -20.10 44.31 20.38
CA SER A 13 -21.05 45.22 19.70
C SER A 13 -22.06 44.38 18.89
N HIS A 14 -23.33 44.42 19.29
CA HIS A 14 -24.57 43.90 18.66
C HIS A 14 -24.46 43.05 17.37
N SER A 15 -23.88 41.84 17.43
CA SER A 15 -24.28 40.68 16.62
C SER A 15 -23.53 39.43 17.10
N VAL A 16 -24.24 38.39 17.54
CA VAL A 16 -23.64 37.12 17.99
C VAL A 16 -23.50 36.19 16.79
N ALA A 17 -22.33 36.17 16.16
CA ALA A 17 -22.01 35.16 15.15
C ALA A 17 -21.48 33.89 15.83
N THR A 18 -22.09 32.74 15.55
CA THR A 18 -21.58 31.45 16.02
C THR A 18 -20.82 30.76 14.89
N LEU A 19 -19.54 30.46 15.12
CA LEU A 19 -18.70 29.72 14.17
C LEU A 19 -18.74 28.22 14.52
N GLY A 20 -19.24 27.41 13.59
CA GLY A 20 -19.22 25.96 13.68
C GLY A 20 -18.13 25.37 12.80
N ILE A 21 -17.32 24.46 13.35
CA ILE A 21 -16.34 23.68 12.59
C ILE A 21 -16.67 22.20 12.76
N ALA A 22 -16.84 21.49 11.65
CA ALA A 22 -16.96 20.04 11.64
C ALA A 22 -15.84 19.40 10.83
N LEU A 23 -15.23 18.37 11.41
CA LEU A 23 -14.24 17.53 10.76
C LEU A 23 -14.90 16.20 10.38
N ALA A 24 -14.93 15.89 9.09
CA ALA A 24 -15.36 14.60 8.59
C ALA A 24 -14.14 13.87 8.00
N ARG A 25 -13.92 12.64 8.48
CA ARG A 25 -12.87 11.76 7.95
C ARG A 25 -13.52 10.67 7.11
N ASN A 26 -13.24 10.66 5.81
CA ASN A 26 -13.73 9.61 4.91
C ASN A 26 -12.80 8.38 4.93
N ARG A 27 -13.29 7.20 4.54
CA ARG A 27 -12.53 5.94 4.53
C ARG A 27 -11.30 5.95 3.60
N ASN A 28 -11.20 6.93 2.70
CA ASN A 28 -10.13 7.05 1.69
C ASN A 28 -9.08 8.13 2.04
N THR A 29 -8.71 8.31 3.31
CA THR A 29 -7.68 9.27 3.78
C THR A 29 -7.94 10.75 3.51
N GLU A 30 -9.08 11.13 2.92
CA GLU A 30 -9.47 12.54 2.77
C GLU A 30 -10.03 13.11 4.09
N ILE A 31 -9.49 14.26 4.49
CA ILE A 31 -9.99 15.08 5.59
C ILE A 31 -10.78 16.24 4.98
N SER A 32 -12.09 16.27 5.19
CA SER A 32 -12.93 17.40 4.79
C SER A 32 -13.19 18.28 6.02
N ILE A 33 -12.86 19.56 5.90
CA ILE A 33 -13.10 20.57 6.94
C ILE A 33 -14.26 21.45 6.49
N CYS A 34 -15.40 21.33 7.18
CA CYS A 34 -16.54 22.19 6.93
C CYS A 34 -16.57 23.30 7.98
N VAL A 35 -16.48 24.55 7.54
CA VAL A 35 -16.62 25.72 8.40
C VAL A 35 -17.90 26.44 7.99
N TRP A 36 -18.80 26.69 8.94
CA TRP A 36 -19.98 27.52 8.69
C TRP A 36 -20.11 28.59 9.77
N THR A 37 -20.62 29.75 9.37
CA THR A 37 -21.04 30.80 10.30
C THR A 37 -22.56 30.82 10.31
N ASN A 38 -23.15 30.74 11.51
CA ASN A 38 -24.58 31.03 11.68
C ASN A 38 -24.69 32.54 11.90
N ILE A 39 -25.15 33.25 10.88
CA ILE A 39 -25.47 34.67 10.96
C ILE A 39 -26.99 34.77 11.03
N ASP A 40 -27.51 35.48 12.03
CA ASP A 40 -28.95 35.68 12.21
C ASP A 40 -29.57 36.30 10.94
N TYR A 41 -30.50 35.58 10.32
CA TYR A 41 -30.98 35.79 8.94
C TYR A 41 -31.85 37.04 8.76
N ARG A 42 -32.08 37.85 9.79
CA ARG A 42 -33.02 38.98 9.73
C ARG A 42 -32.49 40.20 8.98
N THR A 43 -31.19 40.33 8.69
CA THR A 43 -30.66 41.55 8.04
C THR A 43 -29.64 41.36 6.90
N HIS A 44 -28.98 40.20 6.72
CA HIS A 44 -28.06 39.98 5.59
C HIS A 44 -28.02 38.51 5.10
N PRO A 45 -27.87 38.24 3.78
CA PRO A 45 -27.73 36.88 3.27
C PRO A 45 -26.36 36.28 3.61
N GLY A 46 -26.35 35.10 4.24
CA GLY A 46 -25.13 34.38 4.62
C GLY A 46 -24.39 33.73 3.44
N VAL A 47 -23.06 33.63 3.56
CA VAL A 47 -22.17 32.96 2.60
C VAL A 47 -21.60 31.70 3.28
N ALA A 48 -21.74 30.55 2.62
CA ALA A 48 -21.09 29.31 3.04
C ALA A 48 -19.76 29.15 2.27
N VAL A 49 -18.66 28.95 2.99
CA VAL A 49 -17.34 28.69 2.39
C VAL A 49 -16.96 27.25 2.67
N ILE A 50 -16.89 26.43 1.63
CA ILE A 50 -16.45 25.03 1.73
C ILE A 50 -15.00 24.98 1.28
N ALA A 51 -14.09 24.62 2.19
CA ALA A 51 -12.68 24.43 1.86
C ALA A 51 -12.40 22.92 1.72
N LEU A 52 -11.97 22.51 0.53
CA LEU A 52 -11.56 21.13 0.26
C LEU A 52 -10.04 21.11 0.12
N ALA A 53 -9.36 20.51 1.09
CA ALA A 53 -7.91 20.33 1.03
C ALA A 53 -7.58 19.01 0.33
N ARG A 54 -6.87 19.07 -0.80
CA ARG A 54 -6.39 17.90 -1.53
C ARG A 54 -4.91 18.11 -1.86
N GLU A 55 -4.00 17.42 -1.18
CA GLU A 55 -2.56 17.64 -1.43
C GLU A 55 -2.21 17.42 -2.93
N PRO A 56 -1.41 18.31 -3.57
CA PRO A 56 -0.71 19.48 -3.03
C PRO A 56 -1.46 20.83 -3.22
N TYR A 57 -2.75 20.84 -3.57
CA TYR A 57 -3.51 22.05 -3.91
C TYR A 57 -4.70 22.28 -2.95
N LEU A 58 -4.73 23.43 -2.29
CA LEU A 58 -5.95 23.90 -1.63
C LEU A 58 -6.88 24.51 -2.68
N CYS A 59 -8.06 23.91 -2.86
CA CYS A 59 -9.12 24.49 -3.68
C CYS A 59 -10.21 25.07 -2.76
N PHE A 60 -10.51 26.35 -2.95
CA PHE A 60 -11.63 27.00 -2.28
C PHE A 60 -12.82 27.05 -3.24
N GLU A 61 -13.93 26.42 -2.86
CA GLU A 61 -15.16 26.48 -3.64
C GLU A 61 -16.21 27.23 -2.83
N VAL A 62 -16.52 28.45 -3.26
CA VAL A 62 -17.54 29.29 -2.62
C VAL A 62 -18.87 29.00 -3.29
N HIS A 63 -19.77 28.33 -2.58
CA HIS A 63 -21.12 28.06 -3.07
C HIS A 63 -22.05 29.19 -2.61
N THR A 64 -22.52 30.00 -3.56
CA THR A 64 -23.62 30.94 -3.33
C THR A 64 -24.93 30.35 -3.87
N PRO A 65 -26.03 30.38 -3.10
CA PRO A 65 -27.31 29.86 -3.58
C PRO A 65 -27.83 30.70 -4.77
N PRO A 66 -28.38 30.04 -5.82
CA PRO A 66 -28.89 30.74 -6.99
C PRO A 66 -30.17 31.51 -6.63
N GLY A 67 -30.22 32.82 -6.87
CA GLY A 67 -31.47 33.59 -6.87
C GLY A 67 -31.52 34.91 -6.08
N LEU A 68 -30.42 35.43 -5.53
CA LEU A 68 -30.45 36.69 -4.79
C LEU A 68 -29.76 37.85 -5.54
N PHE A 69 -30.53 38.93 -5.64
CA PHE A 69 -30.35 40.13 -6.43
C PHE A 69 -28.98 40.81 -6.36
N ARG A 70 -28.62 41.37 -7.52
CA ARG A 70 -27.67 42.44 -7.80
C ARG A 70 -27.93 43.67 -6.90
N LYS A 71 -27.36 43.68 -5.69
CA LYS A 71 -27.00 44.91 -4.97
C LYS A 71 -25.50 44.87 -4.77
N GLU A 72 -24.81 45.89 -5.27
CA GLU A 72 -23.38 46.10 -5.03
C GLU A 72 -23.18 46.28 -3.52
N VAL A 73 -22.88 45.17 -2.84
CA VAL A 73 -22.29 45.21 -1.51
C VAL A 73 -20.83 45.57 -1.73
N SER A 74 -20.49 46.84 -1.51
CA SER A 74 -19.11 47.29 -1.30
C SER A 74 -18.58 46.58 -0.05
N MET A 75 -18.19 45.32 -0.23
CA MET A 75 -17.77 44.43 0.83
C MET A 75 -16.30 44.73 1.12
N SER A 76 -16.12 45.41 2.25
CA SER A 76 -14.84 45.86 2.78
C SER A 76 -13.76 44.79 2.70
N ARG A 77 -12.66 45.11 1.98
CA ARG A 77 -11.46 44.27 1.78
C ARG A 77 -10.82 43.78 3.08
N THR A 78 -11.22 44.30 4.23
CA THR A 78 -10.70 43.97 5.55
C THR A 78 -11.23 42.65 6.11
N LEU A 79 -12.38 42.14 5.66
CA LEU A 79 -12.97 40.90 6.22
C LEU A 79 -12.40 39.62 5.58
N THR A 80 -11.99 39.67 4.31
CA THR A 80 -11.43 38.52 3.58
C THR A 80 -10.01 38.15 4.08
N LEU A 81 -9.26 39.13 4.60
CA LEU A 81 -7.90 38.94 5.13
C LEU A 81 -7.86 38.26 6.50
N LEU A 82 -8.93 38.37 7.31
CA LEU A 82 -8.97 37.75 8.63
C LEU A 82 -9.30 36.25 8.56
N CYS A 83 -10.10 35.81 7.58
CA CYS A 83 -10.48 34.41 7.41
C CYS A 83 -9.34 33.53 6.86
N THR A 84 -8.42 34.07 6.06
CA THR A 84 -7.25 33.33 5.55
C THR A 84 -6.20 33.06 6.64
N ALA A 85 -6.03 33.95 7.61
CA ALA A 85 -5.05 33.77 8.69
C ALA A 85 -5.43 32.65 9.68
N ILE A 86 -6.73 32.48 9.96
CA ILE A 86 -7.21 31.50 10.95
C ILE A 86 -7.19 30.06 10.37
N VAL A 87 -7.38 29.90 9.05
CA VAL A 87 -7.30 28.57 8.39
C VAL A 87 -5.85 28.09 8.27
N CYS A 88 -4.86 28.98 8.14
CA CYS A 88 -3.45 28.58 8.11
C CYS A 88 -2.92 28.05 9.46
N ALA A 89 -3.48 28.47 10.60
CA ALA A 89 -2.96 28.08 11.92
C ALA A 89 -3.41 26.67 12.38
N VAL A 90 -4.53 26.14 11.87
CA VAL A 90 -5.09 24.85 12.31
C VAL A 90 -4.53 23.65 11.52
N ALA A 91 -3.90 23.89 10.36
CA ALA A 91 -3.28 22.82 9.56
C ALA A 91 -1.86 22.44 10.02
N ALA A 92 -1.22 23.25 10.85
CA ALA A 92 0.20 23.09 11.21
C ALA A 92 0.47 22.16 12.41
N SER A 93 -0.55 21.57 13.04
CA SER A 93 -0.39 20.69 14.22
C SER A 93 -0.61 19.21 13.94
N SER A 94 -0.68 18.81 12.66
CA SER A 94 -0.50 17.42 12.29
C SER A 94 0.98 17.08 12.47
N SER A 95 1.38 16.73 13.69
CA SER A 95 2.65 16.06 13.95
C SER A 95 2.72 14.87 13.00
N ALA A 96 3.51 15.01 11.93
CA ALA A 96 3.90 13.88 11.11
C ALA A 96 4.56 12.91 12.07
N ALA A 97 3.89 11.79 12.34
CA ALA A 97 4.38 10.80 13.27
C ALA A 97 5.80 10.42 12.83
N GLU A 98 6.78 10.69 13.69
CA GLU A 98 8.17 10.43 13.36
C GLU A 98 8.33 8.94 13.09
N LEU A 99 8.99 8.59 11.98
CA LEU A 99 9.28 7.21 11.65
C LEU A 99 10.13 6.57 12.74
N SER A 100 9.78 5.36 13.14
CA SER A 100 10.61 4.54 14.02
C SER A 100 11.98 4.26 13.39
N PRO A 101 13.02 3.97 14.20
CA PRO A 101 14.33 3.55 13.69
C PRO A 101 14.25 2.45 12.62
N GLY A 102 13.49 1.38 12.87
CA GLY A 102 13.30 0.30 11.90
C GLY A 102 12.63 0.75 10.60
N GLN A 103 11.70 1.70 10.66
CA GLN A 103 11.09 2.27 9.45
C GLN A 103 12.06 3.15 8.66
N LYS A 104 12.93 3.91 9.33
CA LYS A 104 13.97 4.73 8.68
C LYS A 104 14.94 3.82 7.92
N GLU A 105 15.41 2.76 8.56
CA GLU A 105 16.28 1.77 7.93
C GLU A 105 15.61 1.08 6.74
N LEU A 106 14.33 0.73 6.86
CA LEU A 106 13.55 0.19 5.75
C LEU A 106 13.44 1.16 4.59
N GLN A 107 13.23 2.45 4.84
CA GLN A 107 13.19 3.46 3.79
C GLN A 107 14.56 3.62 3.11
N GLU A 108 15.63 3.62 3.90
CA GLU A 108 16.99 3.81 3.39
C GLU A 108 17.44 2.63 2.52
N ALA A 109 17.28 1.39 2.99
CA ALA A 109 17.60 0.19 2.21
C ALA A 109 16.91 0.17 0.85
N ARG A 110 15.62 0.58 0.83
CA ARG A 110 14.84 0.69 -0.40
C ARG A 110 15.38 1.76 -1.34
N SER A 111 15.76 2.91 -0.80
CA SER A 111 16.35 4.00 -1.59
C SER A 111 17.70 3.59 -2.22
N GLN A 112 18.43 2.69 -1.56
CA GLN A 112 19.71 2.13 -2.02
C GLN A 112 19.53 0.88 -2.88
N GLY A 113 18.29 0.40 -3.10
CA GLY A 113 18.03 -0.81 -3.88
C GLY A 113 18.48 -2.11 -3.21
N GLN A 114 18.68 -2.11 -1.90
CA GLN A 114 19.14 -3.26 -1.13
C GLN A 114 18.00 -4.14 -0.65
N HIS A 115 18.27 -5.44 -0.54
CA HIS A 115 17.45 -6.35 0.24
C HIS A 115 17.71 -6.13 1.73
N LEU A 116 16.64 -5.94 2.49
CA LEU A 116 16.69 -5.76 3.93
C LEU A 116 16.41 -7.08 4.64
N PHE A 117 17.31 -7.48 5.53
CA PHE A 117 17.12 -8.56 6.47
C PHE A 117 16.84 -7.96 7.84
N ILE A 118 15.64 -8.17 8.37
CA ILE A 118 15.25 -7.68 9.69
C ILE A 118 15.26 -8.85 10.66
N LEU A 119 16.14 -8.80 11.66
CA LEU A 119 16.14 -9.71 12.81
C LEU A 119 15.21 -9.16 13.89
N PHE A 120 14.08 -9.82 14.09
CA PHE A 120 13.19 -9.58 15.21
C PHE A 120 13.57 -10.46 16.39
N SER A 121 13.69 -9.86 17.57
CA SER A 121 13.99 -10.57 18.80
C SER A 121 13.18 -10.02 19.98
N ARG A 122 12.98 -10.84 21.02
CA ARG A 122 12.42 -10.43 22.33
C ARG A 122 13.47 -10.41 23.44
N LYS A 123 14.51 -11.22 23.24
CA LYS A 123 15.54 -11.54 24.22
C LYS A 123 16.83 -11.81 23.44
N ASN A 124 17.95 -11.45 24.04
CA ASN A 124 19.27 -11.73 23.51
C ASN A 124 19.81 -13.07 24.04
N ASP A 125 19.08 -14.15 23.77
CA ASP A 125 19.48 -15.51 24.14
C ASP A 125 20.43 -16.16 23.11
N ALA A 126 20.88 -17.38 23.37
CA ALA A 126 21.82 -18.09 22.50
C ALA A 126 21.28 -18.25 21.06
N ALA A 127 19.97 -18.48 20.88
CA ALA A 127 19.38 -18.62 19.56
C ALA A 127 19.41 -17.29 18.78
N THR A 128 19.05 -16.17 19.43
CA THR A 128 19.16 -14.84 18.84
C THR A 128 20.62 -14.50 18.49
N GLN A 129 21.57 -14.83 19.36
CA GLN A 129 23.00 -14.58 19.12
C GLN A 129 23.52 -15.37 17.92
N THR A 130 23.20 -16.66 17.82
CA THR A 130 23.59 -17.48 16.66
C THR A 130 22.99 -16.94 15.37
N MET A 131 21.69 -16.62 15.35
CA MET A 131 21.04 -16.06 14.16
C MET A 131 21.64 -14.70 13.76
N ARG A 132 21.92 -13.84 14.74
CA ARG A 132 22.60 -12.54 14.51
C ARG A 132 23.97 -12.73 13.89
N GLN A 133 24.80 -13.63 14.43
CA GLN A 133 26.13 -13.92 13.89
C GLN A 133 26.06 -14.34 12.42
N THR A 134 25.17 -15.30 12.09
CA THR A 134 24.97 -15.71 10.69
C THR A 134 24.57 -14.53 9.81
N LEU A 135 23.58 -13.72 10.23
CA LEU A 135 23.15 -12.56 9.45
C LEU A 135 24.27 -11.55 9.24
N THR A 136 24.97 -11.16 10.30
CA THR A 136 26.07 -10.20 10.23
C THR A 136 27.16 -10.67 9.26
N THR A 137 27.56 -11.95 9.35
CA THR A 137 28.55 -12.54 8.44
C THR A 137 28.06 -12.53 6.99
N GLU A 138 26.82 -12.94 6.74
CA GLU A 138 26.30 -13.09 5.37
C GLU A 138 25.91 -11.76 4.71
N THR A 139 25.48 -10.75 5.47
CA THR A 139 25.23 -9.42 4.93
C THR A 139 26.53 -8.68 4.64
N ALA A 140 27.59 -8.92 5.41
CA ALA A 140 28.90 -8.29 5.19
C ALA A 140 29.61 -8.76 3.91
N LYS A 141 29.21 -9.90 3.32
CA LYS A 141 29.77 -10.39 2.04
C LYS A 141 29.35 -9.53 0.84
N HIS A 142 28.15 -8.94 0.88
CA HIS A 142 27.55 -8.15 -0.20
C HIS A 142 26.83 -6.92 0.36
N PRO A 143 27.54 -5.98 1.02
CA PRO A 143 26.94 -4.82 1.66
C PRO A 143 26.21 -3.89 0.69
N GLU A 144 26.55 -3.93 -0.60
CA GLU A 144 25.88 -3.18 -1.66
C GLU A 144 24.51 -3.76 -2.03
N GLN A 145 24.24 -5.02 -1.68
CA GLN A 145 22.98 -5.72 -2.00
C GLN A 145 22.13 -6.02 -0.76
N ARG A 146 22.76 -6.07 0.42
CA ARG A 146 22.16 -6.58 1.66
C ARG A 146 22.35 -5.59 2.79
N ARG A 147 21.31 -5.39 3.59
CA ARG A 147 21.37 -4.63 4.84
C ARG A 147 20.73 -5.42 5.97
N LEU A 148 21.38 -5.44 7.13
CA LEU A 148 20.83 -6.04 8.36
C LEU A 148 20.27 -4.94 9.26
N VAL A 149 19.07 -5.14 9.77
CA VAL A 149 18.45 -4.32 10.81
C VAL A 149 18.01 -5.22 11.93
N GLU A 150 18.17 -4.75 13.15
CA GLU A 150 17.74 -5.48 14.33
C GLU A 150 16.62 -4.73 15.03
N ILE A 151 15.52 -5.44 15.31
CA ILE A 151 14.34 -4.87 15.95
C ILE A 151 14.02 -5.69 17.20
N ASP A 152 14.04 -5.01 18.35
CA ASP A 152 13.43 -5.53 19.57
C ASP A 152 11.92 -5.35 19.49
N VAL A 153 11.17 -6.46 19.49
CA VAL A 153 9.70 -6.42 19.43
C VAL A 153 9.04 -5.92 20.72
N ALA A 154 9.82 -5.75 21.80
CA ALA A 154 9.36 -5.06 23.01
C ALA A 154 9.50 -3.54 22.92
N ASN A 155 10.23 -3.00 21.92
CA ASN A 155 10.40 -1.56 21.75
C ASN A 155 9.07 -0.92 21.29
N PRO A 156 8.46 -0.01 22.08
CA PRO A 156 7.19 0.62 21.72
C PRO A 156 7.28 1.50 20.47
N GLN A 157 8.46 2.01 20.12
CA GLN A 157 8.66 2.80 18.90
C GLN A 157 8.42 1.95 17.64
N GLU A 158 8.70 0.65 17.70
CA GLU A 158 8.62 -0.27 16.56
C GLU A 158 7.23 -0.89 16.38
N LYS A 159 6.26 -0.48 17.20
CA LYS A 159 4.91 -1.04 17.24
C LYS A 159 4.23 -1.07 15.87
N VAL A 160 4.44 -0.04 15.04
CA VAL A 160 3.85 0.03 13.70
C VAL A 160 4.32 -1.12 12.82
N LEU A 161 5.61 -1.46 12.83
CA LEU A 161 6.16 -2.58 12.06
C LEU A 161 5.73 -3.92 12.62
N ILE A 162 5.72 -4.05 13.95
CA ILE A 162 5.29 -5.27 14.65
C ILE A 162 3.83 -5.60 14.32
N ASP A 163 2.96 -4.60 14.32
CA ASP A 163 1.55 -4.75 13.96
C ASP A 163 1.37 -5.04 12.46
N GLN A 164 2.11 -4.33 11.60
CA GLN A 164 2.06 -4.51 10.14
C GLN A 164 2.34 -5.96 9.73
N TRP A 165 3.33 -6.60 10.36
CA TRP A 165 3.70 -8.00 10.08
C TRP A 165 3.12 -9.02 11.08
N GLN A 166 2.23 -8.59 11.97
CA GLN A 166 1.54 -9.43 12.96
C GLN A 166 2.50 -10.27 13.83
N LEU A 167 3.64 -9.69 14.22
CA LEU A 167 4.73 -10.41 14.89
C LEU A 167 4.45 -10.76 16.36
N GLY A 168 3.32 -10.30 16.91
CA GLY A 168 2.93 -10.51 18.31
C GLY A 168 2.86 -11.98 18.75
N ARG A 169 2.64 -12.92 17.79
CA ARG A 169 2.58 -14.37 18.04
C ARG A 169 3.64 -15.17 17.28
N ALA A 170 4.53 -14.50 16.56
CA ALA A 170 5.56 -15.18 15.79
C ALA A 170 6.60 -15.84 16.74
N PRO A 171 7.11 -17.04 16.41
CA PRO A 171 8.22 -17.64 17.13
C PRO A 171 9.46 -16.73 16.97
N MET A 172 10.20 -16.52 18.06
CA MET A 172 11.37 -15.65 18.10
C MET A 172 12.64 -16.45 18.43
N PRO A 173 13.82 -16.07 17.90
CA PRO A 173 14.03 -14.96 16.95
C PRO A 173 13.41 -15.26 15.57
N LEU A 174 13.13 -14.21 14.80
CA LEU A 174 12.59 -14.31 13.44
C LEU A 174 13.34 -13.36 12.53
N THR A 175 13.83 -13.86 11.40
CA THR A 175 14.32 -13.00 10.32
C THR A 175 13.27 -12.87 9.22
N LEU A 176 12.95 -11.64 8.82
CA LEU A 176 12.26 -11.38 7.56
C LEU A 176 13.24 -10.84 6.53
N ALA A 177 13.21 -11.39 5.32
CA ALA A 177 13.89 -10.83 4.16
C ALA A 177 12.90 -10.02 3.32
N ILE A 178 13.28 -8.80 2.95
CA ILE A 178 12.42 -7.83 2.30
C ILE A 178 13.15 -7.24 1.09
N ALA A 179 12.54 -7.34 -0.08
CA ALA A 179 13.04 -6.73 -1.31
C ALA A 179 12.86 -5.20 -1.33
N PRO A 180 13.58 -4.46 -2.20
CA PRO A 180 13.47 -2.99 -2.30
C PRO A 180 12.05 -2.45 -2.59
N ASN A 181 11.21 -3.27 -3.24
CA ASN A 181 9.82 -2.94 -3.49
C ASN A 181 8.87 -3.25 -2.32
N ARG A 182 9.41 -3.70 -1.16
CA ARG A 182 8.71 -4.14 0.07
C ARG A 182 8.12 -5.54 0.03
N ALA A 183 8.35 -6.33 -1.03
CA ALA A 183 7.92 -7.72 -1.03
C ALA A 183 8.68 -8.48 0.08
N VAL A 184 7.96 -9.26 0.88
CA VAL A 184 8.59 -10.23 1.79
C VAL A 184 9.04 -11.42 0.96
N THR A 185 10.35 -11.65 0.86
CA THR A 185 10.93 -12.71 0.03
C THR A 185 11.24 -13.96 0.82
N GLY A 186 11.32 -13.85 2.15
CA GLY A 186 11.55 -14.97 3.05
C GLY A 186 11.20 -14.66 4.49
N GLY A 187 10.89 -15.71 5.26
CA GLY A 187 10.68 -15.65 6.70
C GLY A 187 11.35 -16.86 7.37
N PHE A 188 12.24 -16.62 8.31
CA PHE A 188 13.12 -17.62 8.89
C PHE A 188 12.97 -17.63 10.42
N PRO A 189 12.03 -18.43 10.96
CA PRO A 189 11.84 -18.53 12.39
C PRO A 189 12.93 -19.41 13.02
N VAL A 190 13.44 -18.98 14.18
CA VAL A 190 14.36 -19.70 15.08
C VAL A 190 15.78 -19.92 14.53
N ARG A 191 15.94 -20.19 13.23
CA ARG A 191 17.23 -20.39 12.57
C ARG A 191 17.21 -19.90 11.11
N VAL A 192 18.37 -19.51 10.60
CA VAL A 192 18.58 -19.17 9.20
C VAL A 192 19.95 -19.69 8.75
N THR A 193 20.08 -20.13 7.50
CA THR A 193 21.37 -20.54 6.91
C THR A 193 21.82 -19.56 5.82
N ALA A 194 23.10 -19.60 5.44
CA ALA A 194 23.63 -18.77 4.37
C ALA A 194 22.87 -18.98 3.05
N GLU A 195 22.59 -20.24 2.69
CA GLU A 195 21.88 -20.58 1.45
C GLU A 195 20.44 -20.05 1.45
N GLN A 196 19.80 -19.97 2.62
CA GLN A 196 18.47 -19.40 2.75
C GLN A 196 18.48 -17.87 2.55
N LEU A 197 19.53 -17.19 3.02
CA LEU A 197 19.70 -15.75 2.82
C LEU A 197 19.98 -15.43 1.35
N ASP A 198 20.81 -16.23 0.69
CA ASP A 198 21.10 -16.08 -0.73
C ASP A 198 19.84 -16.27 -1.59
N LYS A 199 19.04 -17.30 -1.29
CA LYS A 199 17.75 -17.55 -1.97
C LYS A 199 16.69 -16.49 -1.69
N ALA A 200 16.82 -15.74 -0.60
CA ALA A 200 15.90 -14.65 -0.27
C ALA A 200 16.14 -13.39 -1.11
N ILE A 201 17.28 -13.32 -1.80
CA ILE A 201 17.56 -12.26 -2.76
C ILE A 201 16.94 -12.66 -4.08
N VAL A 202 15.96 -11.89 -4.52
CA VAL A 202 15.20 -12.20 -5.72
C VAL A 202 15.35 -11.09 -6.75
N SER A 203 15.09 -11.45 -8.00
CA SER A 203 15.07 -10.51 -9.12
C SER A 203 13.92 -9.49 -8.99
N LYS A 204 13.98 -8.41 -9.77
CA LYS A 204 12.98 -7.33 -9.69
C LYS A 204 11.59 -7.82 -10.10
N GLY A 205 11.51 -8.63 -11.16
CA GLY A 205 10.28 -9.26 -11.63
C GLY A 205 9.67 -10.20 -10.60
N THR A 206 10.51 -11.05 -9.99
CA THR A 206 10.09 -11.94 -8.90
C THR A 206 9.52 -11.15 -7.73
N ALA A 207 10.26 -10.13 -7.26
CA ALA A 207 9.82 -9.28 -6.16
C ALA A 207 8.49 -8.58 -6.48
N ALA A 208 8.29 -8.09 -7.71
CA ALA A 208 7.06 -7.42 -8.12
C ALA A 208 5.86 -8.38 -8.11
N CYS A 209 6.05 -9.61 -8.62
CA CYS A 209 5.01 -10.64 -8.57
C CYS A 209 4.68 -11.07 -7.14
N LEU A 210 5.68 -11.21 -6.27
CA LEU A 210 5.48 -11.49 -4.84
C LEU A 210 4.70 -10.39 -4.14
N LEU A 211 5.03 -9.11 -4.42
CA LEU A 211 4.31 -7.97 -3.84
C LEU A 211 2.83 -7.95 -4.28
N ALA A 212 2.57 -8.20 -5.57
CA ALA A 212 1.19 -8.31 -6.07
C ALA A 212 0.42 -9.40 -5.31
N GLY A 213 1.02 -10.59 -5.15
CA GLY A 213 0.43 -11.67 -4.36
C GLY A 213 0.15 -11.29 -2.89
N GLN A 214 1.12 -10.67 -2.22
CA GLN A 214 1.01 -10.24 -0.81
C GLN A 214 -0.02 -9.13 -0.60
N THR A 215 -0.24 -8.30 -1.62
CA THR A 215 -1.28 -7.26 -1.63
C THR A 215 -2.61 -7.76 -2.17
N LYS A 216 -2.77 -9.08 -2.37
CA LYS A 216 -3.99 -9.73 -2.88
C LYS A 216 -4.42 -9.24 -4.26
N LYS A 217 -3.46 -8.84 -5.09
CA LYS A 217 -3.65 -8.49 -6.49
C LYS A 217 -3.29 -9.66 -7.42
N LEU A 218 -3.88 -9.67 -8.60
CA LEU A 218 -3.39 -10.45 -9.74
C LEU A 218 -2.09 -9.82 -10.25
N ALA A 219 -1.20 -10.63 -10.82
CA ALA A 219 -0.06 -10.14 -11.57
C ALA A 219 -0.19 -10.55 -13.05
N LEU A 220 -0.11 -9.59 -13.95
CA LEU A 220 0.05 -9.81 -15.39
C LEU A 220 1.53 -9.62 -15.73
N LEU A 221 2.26 -10.73 -15.77
CA LEU A 221 3.68 -10.75 -16.10
C LEU A 221 3.87 -10.71 -17.61
N CYS A 222 4.30 -9.57 -18.13
CA CYS A 222 4.68 -9.37 -19.51
C CYS A 222 6.17 -9.64 -19.67
N VAL A 223 6.52 -10.76 -20.32
CA VAL A 223 7.89 -11.14 -20.64
C VAL A 223 8.18 -10.69 -22.07
N HIS A 224 8.97 -9.63 -22.21
CA HIS A 224 9.30 -9.02 -23.49
C HIS A 224 10.58 -9.62 -24.06
N HIS A 225 10.57 -9.98 -25.35
CA HIS A 225 11.81 -10.36 -26.05
C HIS A 225 12.65 -9.13 -26.42
N ASP A 226 11.97 -8.08 -26.90
CA ASP A 226 12.54 -6.76 -27.15
C ASP A 226 12.12 -5.80 -26.03
N PRO A 227 13.06 -5.19 -25.28
CA PRO A 227 12.74 -4.24 -24.21
C PRO A 227 11.99 -2.98 -24.69
N ALA A 228 11.99 -2.67 -25.99
CA ALA A 228 11.24 -1.56 -26.56
C ALA A 228 9.75 -1.89 -26.78
N MET A 229 9.33 -3.15 -26.63
CA MET A 229 7.93 -3.52 -26.81
C MET A 229 7.06 -3.03 -25.65
N GLU A 230 5.98 -2.35 -25.99
CA GLU A 230 4.96 -1.91 -25.04
C GLU A 230 4.14 -3.08 -24.47
N VAL A 231 3.40 -2.78 -23.41
CA VAL A 231 2.43 -3.71 -22.80
C VAL A 231 1.36 -4.07 -23.84
N PRO A 232 1.00 -5.37 -24.01
CA PRO A 232 -0.03 -5.77 -24.96
C PRO A 232 -1.37 -5.04 -24.77
N ASN A 233 -2.03 -4.68 -25.89
CA ASN A 233 -3.30 -3.93 -25.87
C ASN A 233 -4.37 -4.60 -25.00
N GLY A 234 -4.51 -5.93 -25.04
CA GLY A 234 -5.48 -6.63 -24.19
C GLY A 234 -5.19 -6.52 -22.69
N VAL A 235 -3.91 -6.41 -22.29
CA VAL A 235 -3.52 -6.12 -20.90
C VAL A 235 -3.88 -4.69 -20.54
N ALA A 236 -3.59 -3.73 -21.41
CA ALA A 236 -3.96 -2.33 -21.20
C ALA A 236 -5.49 -2.15 -21.08
N ASP A 237 -6.26 -2.83 -21.93
CA ASP A 237 -7.73 -2.78 -21.89
C ASP A 237 -8.31 -3.52 -20.68
N PHE A 238 -7.64 -4.58 -20.23
CA PHE A 238 -7.99 -5.25 -18.97
C PHE A 238 -7.78 -4.33 -17.76
N LEU A 239 -6.69 -3.56 -17.73
CA LEU A 239 -6.43 -2.58 -16.66
C LEU A 239 -7.41 -1.41 -16.64
N LYS A 240 -7.95 -1.01 -17.80
CA LYS A 240 -9.00 0.02 -17.88
C LYS A 240 -10.35 -0.46 -17.34
N ASP A 241 -10.55 -1.76 -17.18
CA ASP A 241 -11.79 -2.30 -16.62
C ASP A 241 -11.86 -2.03 -15.11
N PRO A 242 -12.88 -1.28 -14.63
CA PRO A 242 -13.04 -1.00 -13.21
C PRO A 242 -13.18 -2.25 -12.34
N ALA A 243 -13.66 -3.37 -12.90
CA ALA A 243 -13.82 -4.62 -12.19
C ALA A 243 -12.49 -5.32 -11.87
N TYR A 244 -11.41 -5.01 -12.61
CA TYR A 244 -10.15 -5.75 -12.52
C TYR A 244 -8.91 -4.88 -12.31
N GLY A 245 -8.88 -3.66 -12.86
CA GLY A 245 -7.70 -2.80 -12.89
C GLY A 245 -7.14 -2.47 -11.50
N MET A 246 -8.00 -2.16 -10.53
CA MET A 246 -7.57 -1.86 -9.16
C MET A 246 -6.95 -3.06 -8.43
N SER A 247 -7.28 -4.28 -8.86
CA SER A 247 -6.84 -5.53 -8.24
C SER A 247 -5.80 -6.27 -9.08
N THR A 248 -5.16 -5.57 -10.02
CA THR A 248 -4.17 -6.16 -10.93
C THR A 248 -2.93 -5.29 -10.97
N GLU A 249 -1.77 -5.93 -10.98
CA GLU A 249 -0.46 -5.31 -11.16
C GLU A 249 0.14 -5.83 -12.47
N VAL A 250 0.67 -4.94 -13.31
CA VAL A 250 1.42 -5.35 -14.51
C VAL A 250 2.89 -5.35 -14.16
N VAL A 251 3.56 -6.46 -14.45
CA VAL A 251 4.99 -6.65 -14.22
C VAL A 251 5.63 -6.89 -15.58
N SER A 252 6.50 -5.98 -16.02
CA SER A 252 7.24 -6.14 -17.27
C SER A 252 8.68 -6.53 -16.99
N ILE A 253 9.14 -7.60 -17.64
CA ILE A 253 10.54 -8.06 -17.58
C ILE A 253 11.05 -8.42 -18.97
N SER A 254 12.37 -8.38 -19.14
CA SER A 254 13.02 -8.83 -20.38
C SER A 254 13.34 -10.32 -20.29
N SER A 255 13.06 -11.08 -21.36
CA SER A 255 13.47 -12.48 -21.46
C SER A 255 14.99 -12.65 -21.52
N GLY A 256 15.73 -11.58 -21.88
CA GLY A 256 17.19 -11.58 -21.98
C GLY A 256 17.90 -11.18 -20.68
N ASP A 257 17.18 -10.77 -19.63
CA ASP A 257 17.80 -10.40 -18.36
C ASP A 257 18.33 -11.65 -17.64
N PRO A 258 19.66 -11.75 -17.39
CA PRO A 258 20.23 -12.91 -16.71
C PRO A 258 19.71 -13.09 -15.28
N THR A 259 19.31 -12.01 -14.61
CA THR A 259 18.81 -12.05 -13.23
C THR A 259 17.41 -12.66 -13.12
N GLU A 260 16.65 -12.64 -14.22
CA GLU A 260 15.27 -13.16 -14.27
C GLU A 260 15.18 -14.62 -14.77
N GLN A 261 16.30 -15.22 -15.19
CA GLN A 261 16.28 -16.54 -15.86
C GLN A 261 15.75 -17.67 -14.98
N GLU A 262 16.15 -17.71 -13.71
CA GLU A 262 15.67 -18.73 -12.78
C GLU A 262 14.16 -18.59 -12.54
N PHE A 263 13.68 -17.35 -12.41
CA PHE A 263 12.27 -17.05 -12.28
C PHE A 263 11.48 -17.49 -13.53
N LEU A 264 11.90 -17.07 -14.72
CA LEU A 264 11.27 -17.46 -15.99
C LEU A 264 11.26 -18.98 -16.19
N LYS A 265 12.35 -19.66 -15.82
CA LYS A 265 12.44 -21.12 -15.86
C LYS A 265 11.44 -21.78 -14.91
N SER A 266 11.28 -21.25 -13.69
CA SER A 266 10.29 -21.75 -12.72
C SER A 266 8.85 -21.64 -13.24
N LEU A 267 8.56 -20.61 -14.04
CA LEU A 267 7.27 -20.38 -14.67
C LEU A 267 7.09 -21.10 -16.01
N LYS A 268 8.13 -21.79 -16.50
CA LYS A 268 8.18 -22.41 -17.84
C LYS A 268 7.96 -21.40 -18.98
N LEU A 269 8.46 -20.18 -18.82
CA LEU A 269 8.35 -19.08 -19.79
C LEU A 269 9.67 -18.80 -20.53
N THR A 270 10.56 -19.80 -20.62
CA THR A 270 11.87 -19.68 -21.27
C THR A 270 11.78 -19.90 -22.77
N ASN A 271 12.57 -19.14 -23.54
CA ASN A 271 12.77 -19.32 -25.00
C ASN A 271 11.54 -19.09 -25.88
N HIS A 272 10.68 -18.13 -25.53
CA HIS A 272 9.62 -17.70 -26.44
C HIS A 272 10.16 -16.71 -27.48
N PRO A 273 9.84 -16.88 -28.78
CA PRO A 273 10.31 -15.99 -29.84
C PRO A 273 9.59 -14.63 -29.85
N SER A 274 8.58 -14.46 -29.00
CA SER A 274 7.73 -13.28 -28.93
C SER A 274 7.34 -12.96 -27.49
N THR A 275 6.82 -11.75 -27.27
CA THR A 275 6.30 -11.31 -25.98
C THR A 275 5.22 -12.26 -25.47
N THR A 276 5.37 -12.72 -24.24
CA THR A 276 4.44 -13.63 -23.59
C THR A 276 3.86 -12.96 -22.35
N THR A 277 2.54 -13.02 -22.19
CA THR A 277 1.85 -12.52 -20.99
C THR A 277 1.42 -13.71 -20.14
N ALA A 278 1.89 -13.81 -18.91
CA ALA A 278 1.41 -14.79 -17.95
C ALA A 278 0.47 -14.13 -16.94
N LEU A 279 -0.71 -14.73 -16.74
CA LEU A 279 -1.65 -14.35 -15.70
C LEU A 279 -1.34 -15.16 -14.44
N ILE A 280 -0.96 -14.48 -13.37
CA ILE A 280 -0.58 -15.07 -12.09
C ILE A 280 -1.57 -14.64 -11.02
N ALA A 281 -2.19 -15.60 -10.35
CA ALA A 281 -3.08 -15.35 -9.22
C ALA A 281 -2.39 -15.65 -7.88
N PRO A 282 -2.74 -14.95 -6.79
CA PRO A 282 -2.30 -15.33 -5.44
C PRO A 282 -2.64 -16.81 -5.17
N PRO A 283 -1.71 -17.61 -4.61
CA PRO A 283 -0.46 -17.24 -3.93
C PRO A 283 0.80 -17.18 -4.84
N GLY A 284 0.64 -17.09 -6.16
CA GLY A 284 1.76 -17.11 -7.13
C GLY A 284 1.60 -18.17 -8.22
N THR A 285 0.38 -18.68 -8.43
CA THR A 285 0.10 -19.71 -9.42
C THR A 285 -0.16 -19.09 -10.79
N VAL A 286 0.52 -19.58 -11.82
CA VAL A 286 0.22 -19.22 -13.21
C VAL A 286 -1.09 -19.87 -13.63
N LEU A 287 -2.10 -19.06 -13.95
CA LEU A 287 -3.40 -19.52 -14.44
C LEU A 287 -3.36 -19.81 -15.94
N ALA A 288 -2.68 -18.96 -16.70
CA ALA A 288 -2.52 -19.11 -18.14
C ALA A 288 -1.34 -18.27 -18.65
N SER A 289 -0.88 -18.60 -19.85
CA SER A 289 0.09 -17.82 -20.61
C SER A 289 -0.45 -17.56 -22.00
N TYR A 290 -0.24 -16.35 -22.50
CA TYR A 290 -0.78 -15.86 -23.76
C TYR A 290 0.33 -15.27 -24.63
N PRO A 291 0.20 -15.37 -25.96
CA PRO A 291 1.08 -14.63 -26.88
C PRO A 291 0.79 -13.11 -26.83
N THR A 292 1.59 -12.33 -27.56
CA THR A 292 1.47 -10.86 -27.67
C THR A 292 0.06 -10.36 -28.03
N SER A 293 -0.72 -11.14 -28.78
CA SER A 293 -2.06 -10.76 -29.25
C SER A 293 -3.20 -11.08 -28.28
N VAL A 294 -2.91 -11.21 -26.98
CA VAL A 294 -3.92 -11.47 -25.96
C VAL A 294 -5.00 -10.38 -25.95
N THR A 295 -6.26 -10.80 -25.83
CA THR A 295 -7.42 -9.92 -25.68
C THR A 295 -7.88 -9.88 -24.23
N LYS A 296 -8.54 -8.79 -23.84
CA LYS A 296 -9.18 -8.66 -22.52
C LYS A 296 -10.12 -9.84 -22.22
N ASP A 297 -10.94 -10.24 -23.19
CA ASP A 297 -11.95 -11.29 -22.99
C ASP A 297 -11.32 -12.66 -22.68
N GLN A 298 -10.16 -12.97 -23.26
CA GLN A 298 -9.41 -14.20 -22.95
C GLN A 298 -8.90 -14.21 -21.51
N ILE A 299 -8.40 -13.08 -21.03
CA ILE A 299 -7.93 -12.92 -19.64
C ILE A 299 -9.12 -13.09 -18.68
N VAL A 300 -10.24 -12.42 -18.97
CA VAL A 300 -11.48 -12.51 -18.17
C VAL A 300 -12.05 -13.92 -18.15
N ALA A 301 -12.08 -14.61 -19.29
CA ALA A 301 -12.57 -15.99 -19.38
C ALA A 301 -11.73 -16.95 -18.51
N THR A 302 -10.40 -16.75 -18.50
CA THR A 302 -9.49 -17.54 -17.67
C THR A 302 -9.75 -17.31 -16.18
N LEU A 303 -9.92 -16.05 -15.76
CA LEU A 303 -10.25 -15.72 -14.38
C LEU A 303 -11.59 -16.33 -13.94
N LYS A 304 -12.62 -16.25 -14.76
CA LYS A 304 -13.93 -16.86 -14.48
C LYS A 304 -13.82 -18.38 -14.31
N THR A 305 -12.98 -19.03 -15.11
CA THR A 305 -12.73 -20.47 -15.04
C THR A 305 -11.97 -20.85 -13.77
N ALA A 306 -10.98 -20.04 -13.38
CA ALA A 306 -10.23 -20.26 -12.14
C ALA A 306 -11.11 -20.04 -10.87
N GLN A 307 -12.07 -19.11 -10.94
CA GLN A 307 -13.01 -18.87 -9.84
C GLN A 307 -14.02 -20.01 -9.67
N SER A 308 -14.52 -20.59 -10.78
CA SER A 308 -15.49 -21.69 -10.73
C SER A 308 -14.87 -23.03 -10.34
N SER A 309 -13.57 -23.22 -10.59
CA SER A 309 -12.85 -24.47 -10.26
C SER A 309 -12.47 -24.60 -8.79
N CYS A 310 -12.57 -23.52 -8.00
CA CYS A 310 -12.21 -23.56 -6.58
C CYS A 310 -13.21 -24.35 -5.72
N CYS A 311 -14.42 -24.67 -6.22
CA CYS A 311 -15.38 -25.53 -5.55
C CYS A 311 -16.28 -26.30 -6.56
N PRO A 312 -15.78 -27.33 -7.26
CA PRO A 312 -16.63 -28.18 -8.09
C PRO A 312 -17.58 -28.96 -7.15
N GLY A 313 -18.85 -28.59 -7.12
CA GLY A 313 -19.90 -29.27 -6.35
C GLY A 313 -20.28 -28.68 -4.99
N GLY A 314 -20.01 -27.39 -4.72
CA GLY A 314 -20.66 -26.68 -3.61
C GLY A 314 -20.29 -27.14 -2.18
N LYS A 315 -19.21 -27.92 -2.02
CA LYS A 315 -18.75 -28.40 -0.69
C LYS A 315 -18.08 -27.35 0.19
N CYS A 316 -17.84 -26.15 -0.34
CA CYS A 316 -17.34 -25.00 0.41
C CYS A 316 -18.49 -24.24 1.09
N GLY A 317 -19.33 -24.95 1.87
CA GLY A 317 -20.36 -24.35 2.72
C GLY A 317 -19.80 -23.91 4.07
N PRO A 318 -20.59 -23.19 4.90
CA PRO A 318 -20.16 -22.58 6.17
C PRO A 318 -19.64 -23.56 7.24
N ASN A 319 -19.55 -24.87 6.96
CA ASN A 319 -18.95 -25.90 7.81
C ASN A 319 -17.59 -26.45 7.33
N GLY A 320 -16.98 -25.83 6.31
CA GLY A 320 -15.53 -25.76 6.12
C GLY A 320 -14.78 -27.03 5.70
N CYS A 321 -13.75 -26.83 4.88
CA CYS A 321 -12.66 -27.78 4.65
C CYS A 321 -12.06 -28.21 5.99
N GLN A 322 -12.48 -29.37 6.50
CA GLN A 322 -11.82 -30.02 7.63
C GLN A 322 -10.49 -30.61 7.15
N PRO A 323 -9.38 -30.43 7.89
CA PRO A 323 -8.13 -31.11 7.59
C PRO A 323 -8.37 -32.62 7.61
N ALA A 324 -7.89 -33.32 6.59
CA ALA A 324 -8.01 -34.77 6.50
C ALA A 324 -7.44 -35.41 7.76
N LYS A 325 -8.26 -36.18 8.49
CA LYS A 325 -7.82 -37.03 9.60
C LYS A 325 -6.74 -37.97 9.08
N THR A 326 -5.49 -37.74 9.48
CA THR A 326 -4.40 -38.68 9.30
C THR A 326 -4.70 -39.91 10.14
N THR A 327 -5.19 -40.98 9.50
CA THR A 327 -5.25 -42.29 10.15
C THR A 327 -3.82 -42.77 10.35
N ALA A 328 -3.38 -42.81 11.60
CA ALA A 328 -2.12 -43.44 11.98
C ALA A 328 -2.14 -44.90 11.49
N ARG A 329 -1.19 -45.27 10.63
CA ARG A 329 -0.83 -46.68 10.42
C ARG A 329 0.12 -47.07 11.55
N ASN A 330 -0.32 -48.05 12.34
CA ASN A 330 0.52 -48.84 13.24
C ASN A 330 1.58 -49.60 12.45
#